data_AF-A0A946YE76-F1
#
_entry.id   AF-A0A946YE76-F1
#
_cell.length_a   1.000
_cell.length_b   1.000
_cell.length_c   1.000
_cell.angle_alpha   90.00
_cell.angle_beta   90.00
_cell.angle_gamma   90.00
#
_symmetry.space_group_name_H-M   'P 1'
#
loop_
_entity.id
_entity.type
_entity.pdbx_description
1 polymer ?
#
loop_
_entity_poly.entity_id
_entity_poly.type
_entity_poly.pdbx_seq_one_letter_code
_entity_poly.pdbx_strand_id
1 'polypeptide(L)'
;MPVSKEAIHRNLDTVRERMRMAAAGHGRRMEDIRLIAVSKLMPVDSITAALAAGQRCFGENTLQEALAKQALLGDREIEWHFIGHLQSNKAKNLAAHFDWLHTLDSPKLAKRLSDNRPAGASPLGVLLQVNVARDPH
;
A
#
# COMPACT_ATOMS: atom_id res chain seq x y z
N MET A 1 -12.05 -17.76 -7.27
CA MET A 1 -10.96 -18.74 -7.42
C MET A 1 -9.68 -18.10 -6.92
N PRO A 2 -8.94 -18.71 -5.98
CA PRO A 2 -7.61 -18.20 -5.62
C PRO A 2 -6.70 -18.22 -6.84
N VAL A 3 -5.94 -17.15 -7.06
CA VAL A 3 -4.93 -17.09 -8.12
C VAL A 3 -3.77 -17.96 -7.71
N SER A 4 -3.29 -18.86 -8.58
CA SER A 4 -2.18 -19.75 -8.23
C SER A 4 -0.89 -18.95 -7.98
N LYS A 5 0.03 -19.51 -7.19
CA LYS A 5 1.34 -18.90 -6.91
C LYS A 5 2.11 -18.60 -8.20
N GLU A 6 2.08 -19.51 -9.16
CA GLU A 6 2.75 -19.37 -10.45
C GLU A 6 2.11 -18.26 -11.28
N ALA A 7 0.78 -18.13 -11.23
CA ALA A 7 0.09 -17.03 -11.88
C ALA A 7 0.44 -15.67 -11.25
N ILE A 8 0.54 -15.59 -9.92
CA ILE A 8 0.98 -14.35 -9.23
C ILE A 8 2.38 -13.94 -9.66
N HIS A 9 3.32 -14.88 -9.69
CA HIS A 9 4.70 -14.62 -10.13
C HIS A 9 4.74 -14.09 -11.57
N ARG A 10 4.12 -14.82 -12.52
CA ARG A 10 4.07 -14.41 -13.93
C ARG A 10 3.41 -13.04 -14.13
N ASN A 11 2.35 -12.75 -13.37
CA ASN A 11 1.66 -11.47 -13.44
C ASN A 11 2.55 -10.33 -12.95
N LEU A 12 3.29 -10.52 -11.85
CA LEU A 12 4.24 -9.53 -11.36
C LEU A 12 5.35 -9.25 -12.37
N ASP A 13 5.92 -10.29 -12.98
CA ASP A 13 6.95 -10.11 -14.02
C ASP A 13 6.41 -9.35 -15.23
N THR A 14 5.20 -9.71 -15.67
CA THR A 14 4.52 -9.02 -16.78
C THR A 14 4.30 -7.54 -16.47
N VAL A 15 3.87 -7.21 -15.25
CA VAL A 15 3.66 -5.81 -14.83
C VAL A 15 4.98 -5.05 -14.74
N ARG A 16 6.03 -5.65 -14.14
CA ARG A 16 7.35 -5.03 -14.03
C ARG A 16 7.96 -4.75 -15.40
N GLU A 17 7.80 -5.68 -16.35
CA GLU A 17 8.26 -5.49 -17.72
C GLU A 17 7.51 -4.35 -18.42
N ARG A 18 6.18 -4.27 -18.25
CA ARG A 18 5.39 -3.13 -18.76
C ARG A 18 5.84 -1.80 -18.16
N MET A 19 6.14 -1.77 -16.86
CA MET A 19 6.67 -0.57 -16.20
C MET A 19 8.03 -0.17 -16.77
N ARG A 20 8.94 -1.14 -16.96
CA ARG A 20 10.28 -0.91 -17.54
C ARG A 20 10.19 -0.31 -18.94
N MET A 21 9.33 -0.89 -19.79
CA MET A 21 9.12 -0.40 -21.16
C MET A 21 8.50 1.00 -21.17
N ALA A 22 7.52 1.27 -20.29
CA ALA A 22 6.90 2.59 -20.18
C ALA A 22 7.89 3.66 -19.67
N ALA A 23 8.73 3.32 -18.70
CA ALA A 23 9.76 4.21 -18.15
C ALA A 23 10.78 4.58 -19.25
N ALA A 24 11.32 3.58 -19.94
CA ALA A 24 12.27 3.78 -21.03
C ALA A 24 11.69 4.63 -22.17
N GLY A 25 10.43 4.39 -22.55
CA GLY A 25 9.73 5.14 -23.59
C GLY A 25 9.55 6.64 -23.27
N HIS A 26 9.70 7.05 -22.01
CA HIS A 26 9.56 8.44 -21.56
C HIS A 26 10.84 8.99 -20.92
N GLY A 27 12.00 8.34 -21.11
CA GLY A 27 13.28 8.79 -20.55
C GLY A 27 13.33 8.78 -19.02
N ARG A 28 12.48 7.99 -18.36
CA ARG A 28 12.46 7.82 -16.91
C ARG A 28 13.19 6.54 -16.53
N ARG A 29 13.73 6.50 -15.31
CA ARG A 29 14.36 5.30 -14.78
C ARG A 29 13.33 4.45 -14.05
N MET A 30 13.53 3.13 -14.03
CA MET A 30 12.59 2.20 -13.41
C MET A 30 12.48 2.43 -11.90
N GLU A 31 13.61 2.76 -11.26
CA GLU A 31 13.71 3.09 -9.84
C GLU A 31 12.90 4.33 -9.44
N ASP A 32 12.50 5.17 -10.39
CA ASP A 32 11.63 6.33 -10.13
C ASP A 32 10.14 5.93 -10.03
N ILE A 33 9.81 4.65 -10.23
CA ILE A 33 8.44 4.12 -10.24
C ILE A 33 8.30 3.00 -9.20
N ARG A 34 7.38 3.17 -8.26
CA ARG A 34 7.06 2.16 -7.24
C ARG A 34 5.83 1.35 -7.64
N LEU A 35 5.94 0.02 -7.66
CA LEU A 35 4.80 -0.88 -7.81
C LEU A 35 4.17 -1.18 -6.45
N ILE A 36 2.92 -0.79 -6.25
CA ILE A 36 2.12 -1.12 -5.06
C ILE A 36 1.11 -2.19 -5.46
N ALA A 37 1.26 -3.40 -4.92
CA ALA A 37 0.33 -4.50 -5.18
C ALA A 37 -0.90 -4.34 -4.27
N VAL A 38 -2.07 -4.03 -4.86
CA VAL A 38 -3.32 -3.90 -4.09
C VAL A 38 -3.83 -5.28 -3.71
N SER A 39 -3.79 -5.60 -2.42
CA SER A 39 -4.10 -6.93 -1.88
C SER A 39 -5.45 -7.04 -1.20
N LYS A 40 -6.29 -5.99 -1.23
CA LYS A 40 -7.66 -6.04 -0.70
C LYS A 40 -8.42 -7.26 -1.23
N LEU A 41 -9.17 -7.92 -0.36
CA LEU A 41 -9.92 -9.15 -0.58
C LEU A 41 -9.08 -10.38 -0.94
N MET A 42 -7.74 -10.28 -0.96
CA MET A 42 -6.86 -11.41 -1.24
C MET A 42 -6.43 -12.10 0.06
N PRO A 43 -6.34 -13.43 0.08
CA PRO A 43 -5.86 -14.18 1.23
C PRO A 43 -4.36 -13.96 1.46
N VAL A 44 -3.90 -14.20 2.69
CA VAL A 44 -2.48 -14.09 3.10
C VAL A 44 -1.56 -14.95 2.24
N ASP A 45 -2.03 -16.10 1.74
CA ASP A 45 -1.27 -16.96 0.84
C ASP A 45 -0.90 -16.27 -0.47
N SER A 46 -1.79 -15.42 -1.00
CA SER A 46 -1.50 -14.62 -2.21
C SER A 46 -0.44 -13.56 -1.94
N ILE A 47 -0.47 -12.92 -0.77
CA ILE A 47 0.56 -11.97 -0.34
C ILE A 47 1.89 -12.72 -0.17
N THR A 48 1.89 -13.88 0.47
CA THR A 48 3.07 -14.72 0.66
C THR A 48 3.68 -15.15 -0.68
N ALA A 49 2.86 -15.53 -1.66
CA ALA A 49 3.30 -15.81 -3.03
C ALA A 49 3.94 -14.58 -3.69
N ALA A 50 3.35 -13.40 -3.56
CA ALA A 50 3.88 -12.16 -4.09
C ALA A 50 5.21 -11.75 -3.41
N LEU A 51 5.33 -11.94 -2.09
CA LEU A 51 6.58 -11.73 -1.35
C LEU A 51 7.70 -12.64 -1.87
N ALA A 52 7.39 -13.91 -2.14
CA ALA A 52 8.33 -14.86 -2.73
C ALA A 52 8.75 -14.47 -4.15
N ALA A 53 7.91 -13.72 -4.88
CA ALA A 53 8.23 -13.11 -6.17
C ALA A 53 8.90 -11.71 -6.03
N GLY A 54 9.36 -11.34 -4.84
CA GLY A 54 10.09 -10.10 -4.59
C GLY A 54 9.22 -8.84 -4.44
N GLN A 55 7.88 -8.96 -4.44
CA GLN A 55 7.03 -7.80 -4.11
C GLN A 55 7.22 -7.43 -2.64
N ARG A 56 7.20 -6.13 -2.31
CA ARG A 56 7.38 -5.64 -0.92
C ARG A 56 6.34 -4.60 -0.52
N CYS A 57 5.85 -3.80 -1.46
CA CYS A 57 4.85 -2.76 -1.22
C CYS A 57 3.44 -3.30 -1.46
N PHE A 58 2.56 -3.21 -0.46
CA PHE A 58 1.17 -3.70 -0.56
C PHE A 58 0.16 -2.62 -0.18
N GLY A 59 -0.94 -2.56 -0.92
CA GLY A 59 -2.02 -1.60 -0.74
C GLY A 59 -3.28 -2.24 -0.16
N GLU A 60 -3.80 -1.66 0.92
CA GLU A 60 -5.07 -2.06 1.55
C GLU A 60 -6.06 -0.92 1.66
N ASN A 61 -7.35 -1.25 1.54
CA ASN A 61 -8.44 -0.27 1.61
C ASN A 61 -9.09 -0.20 3.00
N THR A 62 -9.01 -1.25 3.80
CA THR A 62 -9.69 -1.32 5.10
C THR A 62 -8.71 -1.72 6.19
N LEU A 63 -8.83 -1.08 7.36
CA LEU A 63 -7.94 -1.36 8.48
C LEU A 63 -8.17 -2.73 9.09
N GLN A 64 -9.42 -3.19 9.17
CA GLN A 64 -9.74 -4.48 9.77
C GLN A 64 -9.04 -5.61 9.01
N GLU A 65 -9.15 -5.61 7.69
CA GLU A 65 -8.52 -6.61 6.84
C GLU A 65 -7.00 -6.51 6.89
N ALA A 66 -6.45 -5.29 6.80
CA ALA A 66 -5.02 -5.08 6.82
C ALA A 66 -4.36 -5.51 8.14
N LEU A 67 -4.96 -5.15 9.29
CA LEU A 67 -4.45 -5.54 10.60
C LEU A 67 -4.49 -7.06 10.80
N ALA A 68 -5.55 -7.71 10.31
CA ALA A 68 -5.62 -9.18 10.33
C ALA A 68 -4.51 -9.82 9.48
N LYS A 69 -4.23 -9.27 8.29
CA LYS A 69 -3.13 -9.73 7.43
C LYS A 69 -1.76 -9.49 8.05
N GLN A 70 -1.53 -8.30 8.60
CA GLN A 70 -0.28 -7.94 9.27
C GLN A 70 0.00 -8.87 10.46
N ALA A 71 -1.00 -9.14 11.30
CA ALA A 71 -0.86 -10.07 12.42
C ALA A 71 -0.47 -11.49 11.97
N LEU A 72 -1.00 -11.96 10.84
CA LEU A 72 -0.68 -13.28 10.28
C LEU A 72 0.68 -13.31 9.56
N LEU A 73 1.10 -12.19 8.97
CA LEU A 73 2.35 -12.08 8.22
C LEU A 73 3.57 -11.82 9.13
N GLY A 74 3.35 -11.26 10.33
CA GLY A 74 4.39 -11.00 11.32
C GLY A 74 5.47 -10.04 10.81
N ASP A 75 6.72 -10.26 11.24
CA ASP A 75 7.87 -9.38 10.99
C ASP A 75 8.46 -9.50 9.57
N ARG A 76 7.65 -9.91 8.59
CA ARG A 76 8.09 -9.91 7.18
C ARG A 76 8.35 -8.48 6.74
N GLU A 77 9.38 -8.30 5.92
CA GLU A 77 9.71 -7.02 5.32
C GLU A 77 8.64 -6.62 4.30
N ILE A 78 7.63 -5.88 4.76
CA ILE A 78 6.48 -5.42 3.99
C ILE A 78 6.30 -3.92 4.24
N GLU A 79 6.21 -3.14 3.17
CA GLU A 79 5.79 -1.74 3.23
C GLU A 79 4.27 -1.68 3.02
N TRP A 80 3.55 -1.26 4.05
CA TRP A 80 2.08 -1.19 4.04
C TRP A 80 1.60 0.21 3.64
N HIS A 81 0.81 0.25 2.57
CA HIS A 81 0.15 1.44 2.06
C HIS A 81 -1.35 1.36 2.32
N PHE A 82 -1.90 2.37 2.98
CA PHE A 82 -3.33 2.54 3.08
C PHE A 82 -3.82 3.45 1.96
N ILE A 83 -4.69 2.90 1.12
CA ILE A 83 -5.20 3.56 -0.09
C ILE A 83 -6.74 3.70 -0.06
N GLY A 84 -7.37 3.34 1.06
CA GLY A 84 -8.80 3.55 1.28
C GLY A 84 -9.10 4.87 1.99
N HIS A 85 -10.38 5.23 2.08
CA HIS A 85 -10.81 6.40 2.85
C HIS A 85 -10.62 6.15 4.36
N LEU A 86 -9.92 7.06 5.05
CA LEU A 86 -9.60 6.92 6.47
C LEU A 86 -10.60 7.67 7.34
N GLN A 87 -11.42 6.92 8.06
CA GLN A 87 -12.24 7.50 9.12
C GLN A 87 -11.36 8.02 10.26
N SER A 88 -11.67 9.24 10.71
CA SER A 88 -10.95 9.98 11.75
C SER A 88 -10.68 9.17 13.03
N ASN A 89 -11.66 8.38 13.49
CA ASN A 89 -11.54 7.54 14.70
C ASN A 89 -10.57 6.36 14.54
N LYS A 90 -10.15 6.04 13.32
CA LYS A 90 -9.19 4.97 13.04
C LYS A 90 -7.75 5.45 12.82
N ALA A 91 -7.53 6.77 12.85
CA ALA A 91 -6.21 7.37 12.64
C ALA A 91 -5.13 6.81 13.57
N LYS A 92 -5.48 6.49 14.83
CA LYS A 92 -4.54 5.90 15.79
C LYS A 92 -3.98 4.56 15.31
N ASN A 93 -4.86 3.65 14.88
CA ASN A 93 -4.43 2.34 14.40
C ASN A 93 -3.65 2.47 13.09
N LEU A 94 -4.07 3.36 12.18
CA LEU A 94 -3.30 3.60 10.96
C LEU A 94 -1.88 4.08 11.30
N ALA A 95 -1.76 5.10 12.14
CA ALA A 95 -0.50 5.69 12.53
C ALA A 95 0.44 4.68 13.20
N ALA A 96 -0.06 3.64 13.86
CA ALA A 96 0.77 2.62 14.48
C ALA A 96 1.23 1.50 13.54
N HIS A 97 0.47 1.23 12.47
CA HIS A 97 0.58 -0.03 11.73
C HIS A 97 0.90 0.11 10.24
N PHE A 98 0.94 1.33 9.71
CA PHE A 98 1.20 1.58 8.28
C PHE A 98 2.44 2.43 8.07
N ASP A 99 3.03 2.27 6.88
CA ASP A 99 4.15 3.08 6.42
C ASP A 99 3.67 4.27 5.60
N TRP A 100 2.56 4.11 4.87
CA TRP A 100 2.00 5.14 4.00
C TRP A 100 0.49 5.32 4.12
N LEU A 101 0.04 6.56 4.04
CA LEU A 101 -1.35 6.95 3.76
C LEU A 101 -1.44 7.68 2.43
N HIS A 102 -2.26 7.22 1.51
CA HIS A 102 -2.40 7.84 0.18
C HIS A 102 -3.60 8.78 0.07
N THR A 103 -4.46 8.78 1.08
CA THR A 103 -5.79 9.41 1.06
C THR A 103 -5.94 10.53 2.08
N LEU A 104 -4.84 11.26 2.36
CA LEU A 104 -4.90 12.37 3.29
C LEU A 104 -5.66 13.54 2.66
N ASP A 105 -6.74 13.97 3.30
CA ASP A 105 -7.67 14.97 2.74
C ASP A 105 -7.83 16.24 3.61
N SER A 106 -7.24 16.27 4.81
CA SER A 106 -7.45 17.37 5.74
C SER A 106 -6.29 17.56 6.74
N PRO A 107 -5.96 18.82 7.10
CA PRO A 107 -4.99 19.12 8.15
C PRO A 107 -5.34 18.50 9.50
N LYS A 108 -6.64 18.41 9.82
CA LYS A 108 -7.13 17.77 11.06
C LYS A 108 -6.73 16.30 11.11
N LEU A 109 -6.88 15.57 10.01
CA LEU A 109 -6.47 14.17 9.93
C LEU A 109 -4.94 14.03 10.02
N ALA A 110 -4.19 14.90 9.33
CA ALA A 110 -2.73 14.93 9.37
C ALA A 110 -2.22 15.09 10.81
N LYS A 111 -2.76 16.06 11.56
CA LYS A 111 -2.42 16.28 12.96
C LYS A 111 -2.72 15.03 13.81
N ARG A 112 -3.90 14.42 13.65
CA ARG A 112 -4.26 13.20 14.40
C ARG A 112 -3.29 12.05 14.13
N LEU A 113 -2.86 11.88 12.87
CA LEU A 113 -1.89 10.86 12.52
C LEU A 113 -0.54 11.13 13.16
N SER A 114 -0.07 12.37 13.08
CA SER A 114 1.18 12.80 13.73
C SER A 114 1.14 12.58 15.25
N ASP A 115 0.06 13.00 15.91
CA ASP A 115 -0.10 12.88 17.37
C ASP A 115 -0.18 11.41 17.84
N ASN A 116 -0.55 10.47 16.95
CA ASN A 116 -0.69 9.05 17.28
C ASN A 116 0.43 8.17 16.70
N ARG A 117 1.42 8.74 16.01
CA ARG A 117 2.57 7.96 15.51
C ARG A 117 3.41 7.52 16.72
N PRO A 118 3.70 6.22 16.91
CA PRO A 118 4.47 5.76 18.05
C PRO A 118 5.87 6.39 18.09
N ALA A 119 6.35 6.71 19.29
CA ALA A 119 7.72 7.17 19.47
C ALA A 119 8.71 6.11 18.98
N GLY A 120 9.69 6.52 18.17
CA GLY A 120 10.69 5.63 17.59
C GLY A 120 10.27 4.94 16.28
N ALA A 121 9.01 5.05 15.86
CA ALA A 121 8.62 4.64 14.51
C ALA A 121 9.14 5.65 13.46
N SER A 122 9.53 5.16 12.28
CA SER A 122 9.82 6.03 11.13
C SER A 122 8.65 6.94 10.83
N PRO A 123 8.85 8.13 10.24
CA PRO A 123 7.74 9.00 9.84
C PRO A 123 6.73 8.27 8.95
N LEU A 124 5.44 8.52 9.17
CA LEU A 124 4.39 8.04 8.28
C LEU A 124 4.47 8.82 6.96
N GLY A 125 4.69 8.13 5.84
CA GLY A 125 4.59 8.71 4.52
C GLY A 125 3.15 9.11 4.21
N VAL A 126 2.91 10.30 3.68
CA VAL A 126 1.57 10.77 3.34
C VAL A 126 1.53 11.34 1.94
N LEU A 127 0.46 11.04 1.20
CA LEU A 127 0.08 11.72 -0.04
C LEU A 127 -1.25 12.44 0.17
N LEU A 128 -1.35 13.66 -0.37
CA LEU A 128 -2.60 14.40 -0.39
C LEU A 128 -3.48 13.88 -1.51
N GLN A 129 -4.71 13.50 -1.19
CA GLN A 129 -5.69 13.10 -2.19
C GLN A 129 -6.36 14.33 -2.78
N VAL A 130 -6.21 14.49 -4.10
CA VAL A 130 -6.79 15.59 -4.85
C VAL A 130 -7.80 15.03 -5.83
N ASN A 131 -9.03 15.55 -5.79
CA ASN A 131 -10.04 15.23 -6.79
C ASN A 131 -9.77 16.04 -8.07
N VAL A 132 -9.05 15.43 -9.00
CA VAL A 132 -8.68 16.06 -10.29
C VAL A 132 -9.83 16.05 -11.30
N ALA A 133 -10.80 15.15 -11.16
CA ALA A 133 -11.91 14.98 -12.10
C ALA A 133 -13.12 15.88 -11.80
N ARG A 134 -13.14 16.55 -10.62
CA ARG A 134 -14.32 17.25 -10.08
C ARG A 134 -15.54 16.32 -9.96
N ASP A 135 -15.28 15.04 -9.71
CA ASP A 135 -16.36 14.09 -9.41
C ASP A 135 -17.05 14.53 -8.11
N PRO A 136 -18.39 14.61 -8.04
CA PRO A 136 -19.08 14.95 -6.79
C PRO A 136 -18.92 13.90 -5.68
N HIS A 137 -18.35 12.74 -5.99
CA HIS A 137 -18.15 11.60 -5.07
C HIS A 137 -16.65 11.29 -4.84
#